data_AF-A0A965HLQ1-F1
#
_entry.id   AF-A0A965HLQ1-F1
#
_cell.length_a   1.000
_cell.length_b   1.000
_cell.length_c   1.000
_cell.angle_alpha   90.00
_cell.angle_beta   90.00
_cell.angle_gamma   90.00
#
_symmetry.space_group_name_H-M   'P 1'
#
loop_
_entity.id
_entity.type
_entity.pdbx_description
1 polymer ?
#
loop_
_entity_poly.entity_id
_entity_poly.type
_entity_poly.pdbx_seq_one_letter_code
_entity_poly.pdbx_strand_id
1 'polypeptide(L)' 'MADEDLRAELERLRKENQALKQAPQARVTMKVSDKGGLSVYGLGRFPVTLYKEQWIKMCSSTQNLASNDL' A
#
# COMPACT_ATOMS: atom_id res chain seq x y z
N MET A 1 -20.02 30.54 4.66
CA MET A 1 -19.22 30.47 3.41
C MET A 1 -17.96 29.65 3.61
N ALA A 2 -16.81 30.19 4.06
CA ALA A 2 -15.57 29.39 4.20
C ALA A 2 -15.70 28.15 5.11
N ASP A 3 -16.47 28.27 6.19
CA ASP A 3 -16.69 27.17 7.14
C ASP A 3 -17.65 26.08 6.62
N GLU A 4 -18.54 26.44 5.68
CA GLU A 4 -19.45 25.48 5.02
C GLU A 4 -18.74 24.77 3.87
N ASP A 5 -17.92 25.48 3.10
CA ASP A 5 -17.06 24.88 2.07
C ASP A 5 -16.06 23.88 2.67
N LEU A 6 -15.47 24.22 3.82
CA LEU A 6 -14.57 23.31 4.55
C LEU A 6 -15.29 22.05 5.04
N ARG A 7 -16.54 22.17 5.51
CA ARG A 7 -17.35 21.02 5.93
C ARG A 7 -17.75 20.15 4.75
N ALA A 8 -18.14 20.75 3.63
CA ALA A 8 -18.48 20.04 2.40
C ALA A 8 -17.28 19.26 1.85
N GLU A 9 -16.09 19.87 1.85
CA GLU A 9 -14.86 19.20 1.40
C GLU A 9 -14.44 18.08 2.38
N LEU A 10 -14.62 18.28 3.69
CA LEU A 10 -14.41 17.24 4.70
C LEU A 10 -15.33 16.03 4.48
N GLU A 11 -16.61 16.27 4.19
CA GLU A 11 -17.60 15.22 3.98
C GLU A 11 -17.31 14.44 2.70
N ARG A 12 -16.92 15.16 1.64
CA ARG A 12 -16.47 14.57 0.37
C ARG A 12 -15.21 13.71 0.57
N LEU A 13 -14.19 14.24 1.23
CA LEU A 13 -12.94 13.52 1.51
C LEU A 13 -13.15 12.30 2.41
N ARG A 14 -14.14 12.34 3.32
CA ARG A 14 -14.53 11.18 4.14
C ARG A 14 -15.20 10.09 3.31
N LYS A 15 -16.13 10.45 2.43
CA LYS A 15 -16.76 9.49 1.50
C LYS A 15 -15.73 8.85 0.57
N GLU A 16 -14.82 9.64 0.03
CA GLU A 16 -13.75 9.14 -0.84
C GLU A 16 -12.79 8.22 -0.08
N ASN A 17 -12.41 8.57 1.16
CA ASN A 17 -11.63 7.68 2.02
C ASN A 17 -12.34 6.36 2.33
N GLN A 18 -13.65 6.39 2.56
CA GLN A 18 -14.42 5.19 2.88
C GLN A 18 -14.52 4.26 1.68
N ALA A 19 -14.70 4.79 0.47
CA ALA A 19 -14.64 4.03 -0.78
C ALA A 19 -13.24 3.45 -1.03
N LEU A 20 -12.17 4.22 -0.81
CA LEU A 20 -10.79 3.76 -0.96
C LEU A 20 -10.40 2.68 0.05
N LYS A 21 -10.96 2.70 1.27
CA LYS A 21 -10.76 1.64 2.28
C LYS A 21 -11.51 0.34 1.95
N GLN A 22 -12.60 0.42 1.19
CA GLN A 22 -13.39 -0.73 0.76
C GLN A 22 -12.91 -1.33 -0.57
N ALA A 23 -12.05 -0.62 -1.30
CA ALA A 23 -11.36 -1.19 -2.44
C ALA A 23 -10.57 -2.44 -1.99
N PRO A 24 -10.60 -3.54 -2.77
CA PRO A 24 -9.87 -4.75 -2.43
C PRO A 24 -8.42 -4.37 -2.14
N GLN A 25 -7.89 -4.83 -0.99
CA GLN A 25 -6.50 -4.55 -0.60
C GLN A 25 -5.60 -4.84 -1.80
N ALA A 26 -4.95 -3.80 -2.31
CA ALA A 26 -4.14 -3.89 -3.51
C ALA A 26 -3.18 -5.07 -3.33
N ARG A 27 -3.23 -6.04 -4.25
CA ARG A 27 -2.40 -7.24 -4.20
C ARG A 27 -0.95 -6.80 -3.98
N VAL A 28 -0.31 -7.31 -2.93
CA VAL A 28 1.08 -6.93 -2.64
C VAL A 28 1.94 -7.35 -3.83
N THR A 29 2.64 -6.37 -4.41
CA THR A 29 3.55 -6.59 -5.53
C THR A 29 4.94 -6.13 -5.14
N MET A 30 5.94 -6.83 -5.67
CA MET A 30 7.34 -6.64 -5.34
C MET A 30 8.12 -6.48 -6.63
N LYS A 31 8.98 -5.45 -6.70
CA LYS A 31 9.85 -5.20 -7.85
C LYS A 31 11.29 -5.09 -7.38
N VAL A 32 12.17 -5.90 -7.96
CA VAL A 32 13.62 -5.76 -7.82
C VAL A 32 14.11 -4.89 -8.97
N SER A 33 14.89 -3.87 -8.64
CA SER A 33 15.57 -3.03 -9.63
C SER A 33 16.90 -3.66 -10.04
N ASP A 34 17.42 -3.29 -11.20
CA ASP A 34 18.70 -3.78 -11.73
C ASP A 34 19.89 -3.47 -10.80
N LYS A 35 19.73 -2.46 -9.93
CA LYS A 35 20.71 -2.08 -8.90
C LYS A 35 20.55 -2.86 -7.58
N GLY A 36 19.65 -3.83 -7.52
CA GLY A 36 19.38 -4.67 -6.34
C GLY A 36 18.43 -4.05 -5.31
N GLY A 37 17.86 -2.87 -5.55
CA GLY A 37 16.87 -2.28 -4.66
C GLY A 37 15.51 -2.95 -4.80
N LEU A 38 14.87 -3.31 -3.68
CA LEU A 38 13.52 -3.90 -3.61
C LEU A 38 12.48 -2.83 -3.28
N SER A 39 11.45 -2.73 -4.12
CA SER A 39 10.26 -1.89 -3.87
C SER A 39 9.04 -2.76 -3.61
N VAL A 40 8.29 -2.46 -2.55
CA VAL A 40 7.07 -3.20 -2.15
C VAL A 40 5.88 -2.27 -2.21
N TYR A 41 4.86 -2.66 -2.97
CA TYR A 41 3.64 -1.89 -3.19
C TYR A 41 2.42 -2.63 -2.64
N GLY A 42 1.34 -1.89 -2.38
CA GLY A 42 0.08 -2.45 -1.88
C GLY A 42 -0.01 -2.60 -0.36
N LEU A 43 1.02 -2.19 0.39
CA LEU A 43 1.02 -2.19 1.87
C LEU A 43 0.36 -0.93 2.50
N GLY A 44 -0.29 -0.10 1.70
CA GLY A 44 -0.92 1.14 2.14
C GLY A 44 0.02 2.35 2.14
N ARG A 45 -0.33 3.39 2.90
CA ARG A 45 0.45 4.63 3.01
C ARG A 45 1.64 4.42 3.93
N PHE A 46 2.80 4.88 3.50
CA PHE A 46 4.00 4.96 4.32
C PHE A 46 3.84 6.01 5.44
N PRO A 47 4.34 5.77 6.66
CA PRO A 47 5.02 4.57 7.14
C PRO A 47 4.05 3.41 7.44
N VAL A 48 4.45 2.19 7.12
CA VAL A 48 3.67 0.97 7.41
C VAL A 48 4.22 0.27 8.64
N THR A 49 3.35 0.00 9.61
CA THR A 49 3.66 -0.87 10.74
C THR A 49 3.26 -2.30 10.38
N LEU A 50 4.26 -3.18 10.26
CA LEU A 50 4.04 -4.59 9.99
C LEU A 50 4.18 -5.42 11.28
N TYR A 51 3.22 -6.30 11.52
CA TYR A 51 3.33 -7.34 12.54
C TYR A 51 4.31 -8.43 12.11
N LYS A 52 4.88 -9.16 13.07
CA LYS A 52 5.86 -10.24 12.82
C LYS A 52 5.42 -11.23 11.73
N GLU A 53 4.15 -11.63 11.75
CA GLU A 53 3.61 -12.58 10.77
C GLU A 53 3.56 -12.00 9.35
N GLN A 54 3.38 -10.68 9.23
CA GLN A 54 3.41 -9.99 7.94
C GLN A 54 4.83 -9.92 7.39
N TRP A 55 5.84 -9.71 8.25
CA TRP A 55 7.26 -9.82 7.88
C TRP A 55 7.59 -11.22 7.35
N ILE A 56 7.14 -12.27 8.03
CA ILE A 56 7.40 -13.66 7.61
C ILE A 56 6.77 -13.94 6.24
N LYS A 57 5.50 -13.56 6.03
CA LYS A 57 4.82 -13.73 4.73
C LYS A 57 5.54 -13.01 3.59
N MET A 58 6.06 -11.80 3.86
CA MET A 58 6.84 -11.04 2.89
C MET A 58 8.16 -11.76 2.56
N CYS A 59 8.92 -12.18 3.57
CA CYS A 59 10.20 -12.87 3.38
C CYS A 59 10.04 -14.24 2.69
N SER A 60 8.98 -15.00 2.98
CA SER A 60 8.70 -16.24 2.24
C SER A 60 8.42 -15.99 0.76
N SER A 61 7.75 -14.88 0.44
CA SER A 61 7.47 -14.50 -0.95
C SER A 61 8.73 -14.06 -1.70
N THR A 62 9.72 -13.46 -1.01
CA THR A 62 10.99 -13.05 -1.61
C THR A 62 11.85 -14.20 -2.13
N GLN A 63 11.68 -15.43 -1.62
CA GLN A 63 12.43 -16.60 -2.14
C GLN A 63 12.08 -16.90 -3.61
N ASN A 64 10.88 -16.53 -4.07
CA ASN A 64 10.48 -16.67 -5.47
C ASN A 64 10.96 -15.53 -6.38
N LEU A 65 11.48 -14.43 -5.82
CA LEU A 65 12.02 -13.31 -6.61
C LEU A 65 13.46 -13.54 -7.08
N ALA A 66 14.14 -14.58 -6.58
CA ALA A 66 15.53 -14.90 -6.93
C ALA A 66 15.67 -15.60 -8.30
N SER A 67 14.57 -15.99 -8.93
CA SER A 67 14.55 -16.46 -10.33
C SER A 67 14.35 -15.25 -11.24
N ASN A 68 15.48 -14.77 -11.73
CA ASN A 68 15.63 -13.61 -12.60
C ASN A 68 14.90 -13.84 -13.95
N ASP A 69 13.64 -13.42 -14.06
CA ASP A 69 12.96 -13.19 -15.35
C ASP A 69 12.76 -11.69 -15.55
N LEU A 70 13.87 -11.04 -15.96
CA LEU A 70 13.94 -9.82 -16.77
C LEU A 70 15.15 -9.94 -17.70
#